data_AF-A0A5B0CN24-F1
#
_entry.id   AF-A0A5B0CN24-F1
#
_cell.length_a   1.000
_cell.length_b   1.000
_cell.length_c   1.000
_cell.angle_alpha   90.00
_cell.angle_beta   90.00
_cell.angle_gamma   90.00
#
_symmetry.space_group_name_H-M   'P 1'
#
loop_
_entity.id
_entity.type
_entity.pdbx_description
1 polymer ?
#
loop_
_entity_poly.entity_id
_entity_poly.type
_entity_poly.pdbx_seq_one_letter_code
_entity_poly.pdbx_strand_id
1 'polypeptide(L)' 'MNKRQVETAITELKMDYINLQGDIEKLESTGNNSFVKKAELRLAKLEDDLAELNKQLVEFE' A
#
# COMPACT_ATOMS: atom_id res chain seq x y z
N MET A 1 -10.49 15.41 5.76
CA MET A 1 -9.02 15.59 5.93
C MET A 1 -8.63 16.94 5.32
N ASN A 2 -7.48 17.49 5.69
CA ASN A 2 -6.86 18.60 4.96
C ASN A 2 -5.72 18.10 4.05
N LYS A 3 -5.24 18.93 3.12
CA LYS A 3 -4.17 18.57 2.17
C LYS A 3 -2.96 17.90 2.83
N ARG A 4 -2.43 18.48 3.92
CA ARG A 4 -1.28 17.92 4.66
C ARG A 4 -1.56 16.54 5.26
N GLN A 5 -2.78 16.33 5.77
CA GLN A 5 -3.18 15.02 6.29
C GLN A 5 -3.24 13.97 5.18
N VAL A 6 -3.72 14.34 3.99
CA VAL A 6 -3.75 13.43 2.83
C VAL A 6 -2.34 13.10 2.35
N GLU A 7 -1.45 14.10 2.24
CA GLU A 7 -0.04 13.90 1.87
C GLU A 7 0.70 13.00 2.88
N THR A 8 0.40 13.16 4.17
CA THR A 8 0.96 12.33 5.25
C THR A 8 0.46 10.89 5.12
N ALA A 9 -0.85 10.70 4.96
CA ALA A 9 -1.44 9.37 4.78
C ALA A 9 -0.89 8.67 3.53
N ILE A 10 -0.71 9.38 2.41
CA ILE A 10 -0.06 8.85 1.20
C ILE A 10 1.37 8.39 1.49
N THR A 11 2.11 9.17 2.27
CA THR A 11 3.51 8.85 2.61
C THR A 11 3.60 7.61 3.48
N GLU A 12 2.77 7.51 4.52
CA GLU A 12 2.68 6.35 5.39
C GLU A 12 2.26 5.10 4.60
N LEU A 13 1.24 5.22 3.76
CA LEU A 13 0.74 4.10 2.97
C LEU A 13 1.77 3.59 1.95
N LYS A 14 2.59 4.48 1.38
CA LYS A 14 3.74 4.09 0.53
C LYS A 14 4.80 3.33 1.31
N MET A 15 5.07 3.69 2.57
CA MET A 15 6.00 2.93 3.41
C MET A 15 5.46 1.53 3.70
N ASP A 16 4.17 1.41 4.02
CA ASP A 16 3.51 0.12 4.25
C ASP A 16 3.54 -0.75 2.99
N TYR A 17 3.31 -0.17 1.82
CA TYR A 17 3.41 -0.84 0.53
C TYR A 17 4.81 -1.44 0.32
N ILE A 18 5.88 -0.64 0.52
CA ILE A 18 7.26 -1.08 0.36
C ILE A 18 7.60 -2.22 1.34
N ASN A 19 7.18 -2.09 2.60
CA ASN A 19 7.41 -3.12 3.61
C ASN A 19 6.71 -4.44 3.23
N LEU A 20 5.45 -4.36 2.81
CA LEU A 20 4.67 -5.53 2.41
C LEU A 20 5.26 -6.20 1.16
N GLN A 21 5.75 -5.44 0.20
CA GLN A 21 6.42 -5.99 -0.97
C GLN A 21 7.68 -6.78 -0.57
N GLY A 22 8.51 -6.23 0.33
CA GLY A 22 9.68 -6.94 0.85
C GLY A 22 9.32 -8.20 1.65
N ASP A 23 8.17 -8.21 2.33
CA ASP A 23 7.68 -9.42 3.01
C ASP A 23 7.13 -10.46 2.03
N ILE A 24 6.51 -10.05 0.93
CA ILE A 24 6.11 -10.95 -0.17
C ILE A 24 7.34 -11.65 -0.75
N GLU A 25 8.39 -10.92 -1.09
CA GLU A 25 9.64 -11.50 -1.63
C GLU A 25 10.24 -12.56 -0.69
N LYS A 26 10.23 -12.29 0.63
CA LYS A 26 10.65 -13.26 1.64
C LYS A 26 9.72 -14.48 1.66
N LEU A 27 8.40 -14.28 1.64
CA LEU A 27 7.44 -15.38 1.67
C LEU A 27 7.57 -16.28 0.44
N GLU A 28 7.79 -15.69 -0.74
CA GLU A 28 8.09 -16.42 -1.98
C GLU A 28 9.35 -17.27 -1.84
N SER A 29 10.41 -16.72 -1.24
CA SER A 29 11.66 -17.46 -1.00
C SER A 29 11.49 -18.67 -0.06
N THR A 30 10.49 -18.67 0.81
CA THR A 30 10.17 -19.79 1.72
C THR A 30 9.22 -20.83 1.12
N GLY A 31 8.69 -20.59 -0.09
CA GLY A 31 7.77 -21.49 -0.78
C GLY A 31 6.35 -21.50 -0.20
N ASN A 32 5.97 -20.49 0.60
CA ASN A 32 4.69 -20.47 1.30
C ASN A 32 3.59 -19.74 0.49
N ASN A 33 3.24 -20.32 -0.66
CA ASN A 33 2.39 -19.69 -1.69
C ASN A 33 1.02 -19.19 -1.18
N SER A 34 0.44 -19.83 -0.16
CA SER A 34 -0.83 -19.37 0.43
C SER A 34 -0.69 -18.04 1.16
N PHE A 35 0.46 -17.78 1.80
CA PHE A 35 0.74 -16.51 2.47
C PHE A 35 1.13 -15.42 1.48
N VAL A 36 1.85 -15.78 0.41
CA VAL A 36 2.12 -14.89 -0.73
C VAL A 36 0.81 -14.35 -1.29
N LYS A 37 -0.13 -15.22 -1.66
CA LYS A 37 -1.43 -14.81 -2.21
C LYS A 37 -2.22 -13.89 -1.26
N LYS A 38 -2.16 -14.16 0.05
CA LYS A 38 -2.80 -13.30 1.05
C LYS A 38 -2.12 -11.93 1.16
N ALA A 39 -0.80 -11.89 1.05
CA ALA A 39 -0.04 -10.66 1.07
C ALA A 39 -0.25 -9.84 -0.22
N GLU A 40 -0.34 -10.47 -1.40
CA GLU A 40 -0.71 -9.82 -2.66
C GLU A 40 -2.09 -9.18 -2.60
N LEU A 41 -3.09 -9.85 -2.01
CA LEU A 41 -4.42 -9.25 -1.80
C LEU A 41 -4.38 -8.01 -0.89
N ARG A 42 -3.48 -8.01 0.09
CA ARG A 42 -3.25 -6.83 0.94
C ARG A 42 -2.54 -5.72 0.16
N LEU A 43 -1.58 -6.07 -0.70
CA LEU A 43 -0.87 -5.13 -1.55
C LEU A 43 -1.81 -4.42 -2.51
N ALA A 44 -2.68 -5.18 -3.20
CA ALA A 44 -3.71 -4.62 -4.07
C ALA A 44 -4.65 -3.65 -3.33
N LYS A 45 -5.02 -3.99 -2.08
CA LYS A 45 -5.82 -3.08 -1.25
C LYS A 45 -5.07 -1.78 -0.91
N LEU A 46 -3.76 -1.85 -0.64
CA LEU A 46 -2.95 -0.64 -0.42
C LEU A 46 -2.89 0.22 -1.69
N GLU A 47 -2.83 -0.39 -2.87
CA GLU A 47 -2.86 0.33 -4.16
C GLU A 47 -4.20 1.05 -4.38
N ASP A 48 -5.33 0.39 -4.09
CA ASP A 48 -6.66 0.99 -4.16
C ASP A 48 -6.79 2.17 -3.18
N ASP A 49 -6.37 1.98 -1.93
CA ASP A 49 -6.41 3.00 -0.90
C ASP A 49 -5.49 4.19 -1.27
N LEU A 50 -4.33 3.94 -1.89
CA LEU A 50 -3.40 4.97 -2.39
C LEU A 50 -3.99 5.74 -3.57
N ALA A 51 -4.64 5.06 -4.50
CA ALA A 51 -5.31 5.69 -5.64
C ALA A 51 -6.42 6.64 -5.16
N GLU A 52 -7.18 6.23 -4.15
CA GLU A 52 -8.24 7.06 -3.57
C GLU A 52 -7.69 8.30 -2.86
N LEU A 53 -6.63 8.16 -2.07
CA LEU A 53 -5.96 9.30 -1.44
C LEU A 53 -5.38 10.27 -2.48
N ASN A 54 -4.82 9.78 -3.58
CA ASN A 54 -4.33 10.64 -4.65
C ASN A 54 -5.47 11.42 -5.34
N LYS A 55 -6.64 10.81 -5.54
CA LYS A 55 -7.82 11.55 -6.04
C LYS A 55 -8.21 12.66 -5.08
N GLN A 56 -8.29 12.36 -3.78
CA GLN A 56 -8.58 13.37 -2.76
C GLN A 56 -7.53 14.48 -2.74
N LEU A 57 -6.25 14.17 -2.96
CA LEU A 57 -5.19 15.17 -3.01
C LEU A 57 -5.39 16.15 -4.17
N VAL A 58 -5.81 15.65 -5.34
CA VAL A 58 -6.13 16.47 -6.53
C VAL A 58 -7.31 17.40 -6.26
N GLU A 59 -8.29 17.01 -5.44
CA GLU A 59 -9.39 17.91 -5.04
C GLU A 59 -8.93 19.12 -4.20
N PHE A 60 -7.70 19.09 -3.66
CA PHE A 60 -7.09 20.21 -2.93
C PHE A 60 -6.10 21.04 -3.77
N GLU A 61 -5.94 20.75 -5.07
CA GLU A 61 -5.15 21.56 -6.02
C GLU A 61 -6.02 22.58 -6.76
#